data_AF-A0A9X3RIX3-F1
#
_entry.id   AF-A0A9X3RIX3-F1
#
_cell.length_a   1.000
_cell.length_b   1.000
_cell.length_c   1.000
_cell.angle_alpha   90.00
_cell.angle_beta   90.00
_cell.angle_gamma   90.00
#
_symmetry.space_group_name_H-M   'P 1'
#
loop_
_entity.id
_entity.type
_entity.pdbx_description
1 polymer ?
#
loop_
_entity_poly.entity_id
_entity_poly.type
_entity_poly.pdbx_seq_one_letter_code
_entity_poly.pdbx_strand_id
1 'polypeptide(L)'
;MSSRTIYGVAVAFALFSFALIVLNIDAAPDNIPVHVGPGGEVNRTEPKSVPSATFGVWYSVLLLVLVVFAAPRPAIAHMRFPVATEEPAIPFSNTAADKTAALLSITERSLAWLALATVVPMCLMQFTLTFPTYRGYLTATIILLIISIIAAAGYTYLQISRWPNQLEAMPTDDEERARQKLFGFGGGMGFYNKPNDPMAAWVSPFNQSKVDLNWAHAPVKRYIYTMVLLIVVVTVAPFLTF
;
A
#
# COMPACT_ATOMS: atom_id res chain seq x y z
N MET A 1 -4.16 6.28 -16.29
CA MET A 1 -4.88 6.48 -15.02
C MET A 1 -3.86 6.74 -13.91
N SER A 2 -4.06 7.79 -13.09
CA SER A 2 -3.17 8.11 -11.96
C SER A 2 -3.47 7.21 -10.75
N SER A 3 -2.52 7.04 -9.83
CA SER A 3 -2.71 6.27 -8.59
C SER A 3 -3.90 6.78 -7.77
N ARG A 4 -4.07 8.11 -7.69
CA ARG A 4 -5.24 8.75 -7.06
C ARG A 4 -6.57 8.30 -7.67
N THR A 5 -6.63 8.20 -9.00
CA THR A 5 -7.84 7.75 -9.69
C THR A 5 -8.12 6.27 -9.39
N ILE A 6 -7.08 5.42 -9.41
CA ILE A 6 -7.20 3.99 -9.08
C ILE A 6 -7.74 3.81 -7.65
N TYR A 7 -7.15 4.50 -6.67
CA TYR A 7 -7.64 4.49 -5.30
C TYR A 7 -9.06 5.03 -5.19
N GLY A 8 -9.39 6.12 -5.90
CA GLY A 8 -10.74 6.68 -5.94
C GLY A 8 -11.78 5.69 -6.44
N VAL A 9 -11.46 4.89 -7.47
CA VAL A 9 -12.34 3.82 -7.95
C VAL A 9 -12.53 2.74 -6.89
N ALA A 10 -11.46 2.32 -6.19
CA ALA A 10 -11.56 1.33 -5.11
C ALA A 10 -12.45 1.84 -3.96
N VAL A 11 -12.27 3.09 -3.52
CA VAL A 11 -13.13 3.73 -2.51
C VAL A 11 -14.57 3.81 -2.97
N ALA A 12 -14.82 4.29 -4.19
CA ALA A 12 -16.18 4.41 -4.73
C ALA A 12 -16.89 3.05 -4.79
N PHE A 13 -16.17 1.99 -5.20
CA PHE A 13 -16.72 0.64 -5.25
C PHE A 13 -17.05 0.10 -3.86
N ALA A 14 -16.18 0.33 -2.87
CA ALA A 14 -16.43 -0.06 -1.49
C ALA A 14 -17.63 0.68 -0.89
N LEU A 15 -17.73 2.00 -1.09
CA LEU A 15 -18.87 2.80 -0.63
C LEU A 15 -20.18 2.37 -1.30
N PHE A 16 -20.14 2.12 -2.61
CA PHE A 16 -21.29 1.62 -3.35
C PHE A 16 -21.74 0.25 -2.82
N SER A 17 -20.80 -0.67 -2.60
CA SER A 17 -21.08 -2.00 -2.06
C SER A 17 -21.65 -1.92 -0.64
N PHE A 18 -21.11 -1.04 0.21
CA PHE A 18 -21.63 -0.78 1.53
C PHE A 18 -23.08 -0.29 1.48
N ALA A 19 -23.36 0.72 0.66
CA ALA A 19 -24.69 1.28 0.49
C ALA A 19 -25.67 0.22 -0.02
N LEU A 20 -25.29 -0.56 -1.03
CA LEU A 20 -26.12 -1.64 -1.55
C LEU A 20 -26.48 -2.68 -0.48
N ILE A 21 -25.52 -3.12 0.33
CA ILE A 21 -25.77 -4.10 1.39
C ILE A 21 -26.70 -3.52 2.45
N VAL A 22 -26.43 -2.30 2.92
CA VAL A 22 -27.23 -1.65 3.97
C VAL A 22 -28.66 -1.40 3.51
N LEU A 23 -28.85 -0.91 2.28
CA LEU A 23 -30.18 -0.66 1.70
C LEU A 23 -31.00 -1.93 1.47
N ASN A 24 -30.35 -3.10 1.39
CA ASN A 24 -31.00 -4.39 1.16
C ASN A 24 -30.86 -5.34 2.35
N ILE A 25 -30.50 -4.85 3.55
CA ILE A 25 -30.17 -5.70 4.70
C ILE A 25 -31.34 -6.61 5.12
N ASP A 26 -32.58 -6.20 4.86
CA ASP A 26 -33.77 -6.99 5.15
C ASP A 26 -33.83 -8.30 4.33
N ALA A 27 -33.21 -8.31 3.15
CA ALA A 27 -33.10 -9.51 2.30
C ALA A 27 -31.97 -10.47 2.74
N ALA A 28 -31.11 -10.06 3.69
CA ALA A 28 -30.10 -10.94 4.25
C ALA A 28 -30.76 -12.00 5.18
N PRO A 29 -30.18 -13.19 5.33
CA PRO A 29 -30.63 -14.18 6.30
C PRO A 29 -30.35 -13.72 7.73
N ASP A 30 -31.04 -14.29 8.72
CA ASP A 30 -30.85 -13.95 10.14
C ASP A 30 -29.46 -14.32 10.66
N ASN A 31 -28.79 -15.27 10.01
CA ASN A 31 -27.40 -15.65 10.27
C ASN A 31 -26.56 -15.45 9.02
N ILE A 32 -25.57 -14.57 9.10
CA ILE A 32 -24.70 -14.18 7.99
C ILE A 32 -23.40 -15.00 8.04
N PRO A 33 -23.00 -15.65 6.94
CA PRO A 33 -21.69 -16.29 6.83
C PRO A 33 -20.56 -15.28 7.00
N VAL A 34 -19.67 -15.52 7.96
CA VAL A 34 -18.47 -14.68 8.19
C VAL A 34 -17.17 -15.43 7.95
N HIS A 35 -17.21 -16.76 7.89
CA HIS A 35 -16.07 -17.58 7.52
C HIS A 35 -16.51 -18.76 6.65
N VAL A 36 -15.71 -19.02 5.61
CA VAL A 36 -15.88 -20.14 4.69
C VAL A 36 -14.63 -21.00 4.78
N GLY A 37 -14.78 -22.28 5.07
CA GLY A 37 -13.67 -23.22 5.16
C GLY A 37 -13.03 -23.52 3.80
N PRO A 38 -11.88 -24.23 3.77
CA PRO A 38 -11.18 -24.57 2.53
C PRO A 38 -12.03 -25.36 1.53
N GLY A 39 -13.02 -26.11 2.01
CA GLY A 39 -13.97 -26.85 1.17
C GLY A 39 -15.13 -26.02 0.60
N GLY A 40 -15.18 -24.70 0.85
CA GLY A 40 -16.28 -23.84 0.41
C GLY A 40 -17.51 -23.85 1.33
N GLU A 41 -17.50 -24.67 2.38
CA GLU A 41 -18.57 -24.76 3.38
C GLU A 41 -18.51 -23.61 4.39
N VAL A 42 -19.67 -23.08 4.76
CA VAL A 42 -19.78 -22.09 5.85
C VAL A 42 -19.57 -22.80 7.18
N ASN A 43 -18.53 -22.44 7.93
CA ASN A 43 -18.23 -23.04 9.24
C ASN A 43 -18.40 -22.03 10.40
N ARG A 44 -18.62 -20.74 10.11
CA ARG A 44 -18.99 -19.72 11.11
C ARG A 44 -19.99 -18.73 10.52
N THR A 45 -21.02 -18.43 11.32
CA THR A 45 -22.03 -17.42 11.05
C THR A 45 -22.17 -16.47 12.23
N GLU A 46 -22.61 -15.24 11.96
CA GLU A 46 -22.95 -14.26 12.98
C GLU A 46 -24.41 -13.79 12.83
N PRO A 47 -25.06 -13.32 13.91
CA PRO A 47 -26.37 -12.69 13.80
C PRO A 47 -26.37 -11.55 12.79
N LYS A 48 -27.50 -11.37 12.11
CA LYS A 48 -27.72 -10.27 11.17
C LYS A 48 -27.48 -8.92 11.86
N SER A 49 -26.51 -8.19 11.34
CA SER A 49 -26.19 -6.84 11.75
C SER A 49 -25.48 -6.14 10.60
N VAL A 50 -25.47 -4.80 10.61
CA VAL A 50 -24.69 -4.04 9.62
C VAL A 50 -23.21 -4.45 9.63
N PRO A 51 -22.52 -4.56 10.80
CA PRO A 51 -21.13 -4.99 10.85
C PRO A 51 -20.86 -6.39 10.25
N SER A 52 -21.72 -7.38 10.52
CA SER A 52 -21.56 -8.73 9.98
C SER A 52 -21.88 -8.80 8.47
N ALA A 53 -22.92 -8.08 8.03
CA ALA A 53 -23.29 -7.99 6.61
C ALA A 53 -22.26 -7.27 5.75
N THR A 54 -21.48 -6.35 6.33
CA THR A 54 -20.54 -5.50 5.59
C THR A 54 -19.07 -5.80 5.89
N PHE A 55 -18.76 -6.89 6.61
CA PHE A 55 -17.40 -7.23 7.05
C PHE A 55 -16.34 -7.08 5.96
N GLY A 56 -16.48 -7.82 4.86
CA GLY A 56 -15.53 -7.76 3.74
C GLY A 56 -15.43 -6.38 3.11
N VAL A 57 -16.48 -5.54 3.17
CA VAL A 57 -16.46 -4.18 2.65
C VAL A 57 -15.64 -3.27 3.56
N TRP A 58 -16.00 -3.12 4.84
CA TRP A 58 -15.27 -2.20 5.72
C TRP A 58 -13.84 -2.68 6.00
N TYR A 59 -13.61 -4.00 6.06
CA TYR A 59 -12.26 -4.55 6.18
C TYR A 59 -11.42 -4.29 4.93
N SER A 60 -12.01 -4.36 3.73
CA SER A 60 -11.30 -3.97 2.51
C SER A 60 -10.93 -2.48 2.48
N VAL A 61 -11.74 -1.60 3.09
CA VAL A 61 -11.42 -0.17 3.25
C VAL A 61 -10.26 0.01 4.24
N LEU A 62 -10.23 -0.74 5.35
CA LEU A 62 -9.09 -0.73 6.27
C LEU A 62 -7.79 -1.18 5.59
N LEU A 63 -7.84 -2.28 4.84
CA LEU A 63 -6.70 -2.75 4.03
C LEU A 63 -6.28 -1.71 2.99
N LEU A 64 -7.24 -1.06 2.32
CA LEU A 64 -6.99 0.02 1.39
C LEU A 64 -6.23 1.18 2.05
N VAL A 65 -6.67 1.63 3.23
CA VAL A 65 -5.97 2.67 3.99
C VAL A 65 -4.54 2.22 4.31
N LEU A 66 -4.35 1.00 4.81
CA LEU A 66 -3.01 0.47 5.06
C LEU A 66 -2.14 0.48 3.80
N VAL A 67 -2.65 0.00 2.67
CA VAL A 67 -1.93 -0.03 1.38
C VAL A 67 -1.57 1.37 0.90
N VAL A 68 -2.45 2.35 1.08
CA VAL A 68 -2.21 3.76 0.73
C VAL A 68 -1.04 4.36 1.52
N PHE A 69 -0.80 3.87 2.75
CA PHE A 69 0.28 4.31 3.63
C PHE A 69 1.45 3.32 3.71
N ALA A 70 1.43 2.22 2.95
CA ALA A 70 2.47 1.18 2.97
C ALA A 70 3.79 1.64 2.32
N ALA A 71 3.75 2.70 1.51
CA ALA A 71 4.92 3.37 0.96
C ALA A 71 4.82 4.88 1.17
N PRO A 72 5.96 5.57 1.36
CA PRO A 72 5.95 7.02 1.44
C PRO A 72 5.64 7.62 0.07
N ARG A 73 5.08 8.83 0.06
CA ARG A 73 4.74 9.53 -1.19
C ARG A 73 6.01 9.98 -1.92
N PRO A 74 6.03 9.98 -3.27
CA PRO A 74 7.19 10.43 -4.06
C PRO A 74 7.74 11.80 -3.64
N ALA A 75 6.85 12.71 -3.23
CA ALA A 75 7.21 14.06 -2.76
C ALA A 75 8.18 14.07 -1.57
N ILE A 76 8.29 12.98 -0.79
CA ILE A 76 9.24 12.89 0.33
C ILE A 76 10.70 12.99 -0.15
N ALA A 77 10.98 12.56 -1.38
CA ALA A 77 12.33 12.56 -1.95
C ALA A 77 12.87 13.97 -2.16
N HIS A 78 11.99 14.95 -2.39
CA HIS A 78 12.34 16.34 -2.61
C HIS A 78 12.29 17.19 -1.32
N MET A 79 11.98 16.59 -0.18
CA MET A 79 12.03 17.30 1.09
C MET A 79 13.48 17.57 1.49
N ARG A 80 13.82 18.85 1.60
CA ARG A 80 15.11 19.32 2.08
C ARG A 80 15.00 19.80 3.51
N PHE A 81 15.79 19.23 4.41
CA PHE A 81 15.82 19.62 5.82
C PHE A 81 17.01 20.53 6.13
N PRO A 82 16.82 21.54 7.00
CA PRO A 82 17.94 22.30 7.54
C PRO A 82 18.80 21.37 8.40
N VAL A 83 20.11 21.38 8.18
CA VAL A 83 21.09 20.57 8.90
C VAL A 83 22.08 21.47 9.63
N ALA A 84 22.53 21.05 10.82
CA ALA A 84 23.54 21.78 11.57
C ALA A 84 24.87 21.77 10.80
N THR A 85 25.48 22.95 10.63
CA THR A 85 26.61 23.21 9.74
C THR A 85 27.98 22.94 10.37
N GLU A 86 28.17 21.76 10.97
CA GLU A 86 29.52 21.29 11.31
C GLU A 86 29.89 20.12 10.36
N GLU A 87 31.06 20.23 9.72
CA GLU A 87 31.53 19.51 8.52
C GLU A 87 31.38 17.95 8.48
N PRO A 88 31.43 17.32 7.28
CA PRO A 88 31.19 17.87 5.95
C PRO A 88 29.68 17.86 5.64
N ALA A 89 29.19 18.93 5.01
CA ALA A 89 27.79 19.02 4.60
C ALA A 89 27.49 17.95 3.54
N ILE A 90 26.71 16.94 3.91
CA ILE A 90 26.18 15.95 2.96
C ILE A 90 25.34 16.74 1.95
N PRO A 91 25.70 16.77 0.66
CA PRO A 91 24.97 17.61 -0.28
C PRO A 91 23.58 17.03 -0.52
N PHE A 92 22.62 17.92 -0.75
CA PHE A 92 21.33 17.52 -1.31
C PHE A 92 21.53 17.32 -2.82
N SER A 93 21.21 16.15 -3.36
CA SER A 93 21.31 15.87 -4.80
C SER A 93 19.91 15.84 -5.41
N ASN A 94 19.72 16.61 -6.47
CA ASN A 94 18.46 16.60 -7.21
C ASN A 94 18.31 15.30 -8.00
N THR A 95 19.38 14.76 -8.59
CA THR A 95 19.29 13.48 -9.32
C THR A 95 18.97 12.31 -8.40
N ALA A 96 19.52 12.30 -7.19
CA ALA A 96 19.16 11.30 -6.17
C ALA A 96 17.69 11.41 -5.74
N ALA A 97 17.19 12.64 -5.60
CA ALA A 97 15.78 12.90 -5.29
C ALA A 97 14.87 12.41 -6.43
N ASP A 98 15.21 12.70 -7.69
CA ASP A 98 14.45 12.28 -8.87
C ASP A 98 14.39 10.75 -9.00
N LYS A 99 15.52 10.06 -8.85
CA LYS A 99 15.59 8.59 -8.84
C LYS A 99 14.69 8.00 -7.75
N THR A 100 14.72 8.59 -6.56
CA THR A 100 13.91 8.16 -5.42
C THR A 100 12.43 8.40 -5.66
N ALA A 101 12.05 9.57 -6.17
CA ALA A 101 10.69 9.90 -6.53
C ALA A 101 10.16 8.97 -7.64
N ALA A 102 10.99 8.62 -8.61
CA ALA A 102 10.64 7.69 -9.68
C ALA A 102 10.35 6.27 -9.15
N LEU A 103 11.23 5.72 -8.30
CA LEU A 103 11.01 4.41 -7.69
C LEU A 103 9.76 4.41 -6.78
N LEU A 104 9.57 5.44 -5.95
CA LEU A 104 8.37 5.60 -5.14
C LEU A 104 7.10 5.74 -5.98
N SER A 105 7.18 6.36 -7.16
CA SER A 105 6.05 6.47 -8.08
C SER A 105 5.67 5.12 -8.69
N ILE A 106 6.67 4.26 -8.98
CA ILE A 106 6.42 2.86 -9.37
C ILE A 106 5.74 2.12 -8.22
N THR A 107 6.28 2.20 -7.01
CA THR A 107 5.72 1.55 -5.82
C THR A 107 4.30 2.01 -5.53
N GLU A 108 4.03 3.32 -5.52
CA GLU A 108 2.70 3.89 -5.29
C GLU A 108 1.69 3.37 -6.32
N ARG A 109 2.08 3.29 -7.59
CA ARG A 109 1.20 2.83 -8.66
C ARG A 109 0.94 1.32 -8.58
N SER A 110 1.94 0.54 -8.20
CA SER A 110 1.80 -0.89 -7.91
C SER A 110 0.84 -1.16 -6.75
N LEU A 111 0.99 -0.41 -5.65
CA LEU A 111 0.10 -0.49 -4.49
C LEU A 111 -1.32 -0.08 -4.84
N ALA A 112 -1.51 0.92 -5.70
CA ALA A 112 -2.84 1.32 -6.16
C ALA A 112 -3.56 0.20 -6.93
N TRP A 113 -2.86 -0.49 -7.84
CA TRP A 113 -3.44 -1.63 -8.54
C TRP A 113 -3.72 -2.81 -7.62
N LEU A 114 -2.82 -3.11 -6.68
CA LEU A 114 -3.03 -4.17 -5.69
C LEU A 114 -4.25 -3.88 -4.80
N ALA A 115 -4.41 -2.63 -4.37
CA ALA A 115 -5.58 -2.16 -3.64
C ALA A 115 -6.87 -2.40 -4.43
N LEU A 116 -6.93 -1.95 -5.69
CA LEU A 116 -8.13 -2.14 -6.52
C LEU A 116 -8.42 -3.64 -6.76
N ALA A 117 -7.38 -4.41 -7.07
CA ALA A 117 -7.45 -5.86 -7.28
C ALA A 117 -7.94 -6.64 -6.05
N THR A 118 -7.79 -6.07 -4.85
CA THR A 118 -8.24 -6.68 -3.59
C THR A 118 -9.64 -6.19 -3.22
N VAL A 119 -9.86 -4.87 -3.23
CA VAL A 119 -11.12 -4.25 -2.75
C VAL A 119 -12.32 -4.70 -3.56
N VAL A 120 -12.23 -4.67 -4.90
CA VAL A 120 -13.38 -4.99 -5.77
C VAL A 120 -13.84 -6.44 -5.56
N PRO A 121 -12.97 -7.46 -5.67
CA PRO A 121 -13.40 -8.84 -5.49
C PRO A 121 -13.80 -9.16 -4.05
N MET A 122 -13.17 -8.54 -3.03
CA MET A 122 -13.61 -8.69 -1.64
C MET A 122 -15.01 -8.14 -1.39
N CYS A 123 -15.35 -6.98 -1.97
CA CYS A 123 -16.69 -6.42 -1.88
C CYS A 123 -17.73 -7.31 -2.58
N LEU A 124 -17.41 -7.83 -3.77
CA LEU A 124 -18.28 -8.76 -4.49
C LEU A 124 -18.46 -10.07 -3.72
N MET A 125 -17.38 -10.61 -3.16
CA MET A 125 -17.43 -11.81 -2.34
C MET A 125 -18.32 -11.59 -1.10
N GLN A 126 -18.18 -10.46 -0.39
CA GLN A 126 -19.08 -10.11 0.72
C GLN A 126 -20.55 -10.08 0.26
N PHE A 127 -20.84 -9.52 -0.90
CA PHE A 127 -22.19 -9.49 -1.46
C PHE A 127 -22.75 -10.90 -1.70
N THR A 128 -21.94 -11.81 -2.28
CA THR A 128 -22.34 -13.21 -2.50
C THR A 128 -22.51 -14.02 -1.22
N LEU A 129 -21.81 -13.65 -0.14
CA LEU A 129 -21.96 -14.29 1.18
C LEU A 129 -23.19 -13.77 1.93
N THR A 130 -23.49 -12.48 1.80
CA THR A 130 -24.59 -11.82 2.52
C THR A 130 -25.94 -12.19 1.94
N PHE A 131 -26.04 -12.35 0.62
CA PHE A 131 -27.31 -12.58 -0.08
C PHE A 131 -27.36 -13.97 -0.73
N PRO A 132 -28.19 -14.90 -0.20
CA PRO A 132 -28.26 -16.29 -0.68
C PRO A 132 -28.53 -16.42 -2.17
N THR A 133 -29.35 -15.54 -2.75
CA THR A 133 -29.67 -15.48 -4.18
C THR A 133 -28.43 -15.39 -5.07
N TYR A 134 -27.35 -14.78 -4.58
CA TYR A 134 -26.10 -14.57 -5.33
C TYR A 134 -24.98 -15.53 -4.94
N ARG A 135 -25.23 -16.49 -4.03
CA ARG A 135 -24.19 -17.42 -3.55
C ARG A 135 -23.56 -18.25 -4.67
N GLY A 136 -24.30 -18.52 -5.74
CA GLY A 136 -23.78 -19.22 -6.94
C GLY A 136 -22.61 -18.51 -7.63
N TYR A 137 -22.41 -17.21 -7.37
CA TYR A 137 -21.29 -16.44 -7.93
C TYR A 137 -20.04 -16.42 -7.04
N LEU A 138 -20.07 -17.01 -5.84
CA LEU A 138 -18.94 -16.98 -4.89
C LEU A 138 -17.63 -17.47 -5.54
N THR A 139 -17.65 -18.63 -6.19
CA THR A 139 -16.47 -19.19 -6.88
C THR A 139 -15.92 -18.23 -7.94
N ALA A 140 -16.79 -17.57 -8.70
CA ALA A 140 -16.37 -16.59 -9.70
C ALA A 140 -15.70 -15.37 -9.05
N THR A 141 -16.19 -14.90 -7.90
CA THR A 141 -15.57 -13.78 -7.17
C THR A 141 -14.20 -14.15 -6.59
N ILE A 142 -14.00 -15.40 -6.14
CA ILE A 142 -12.71 -15.91 -5.67
C ILE A 142 -11.71 -16.01 -6.84
N ILE A 143 -12.13 -16.56 -7.97
CA ILE A 143 -11.30 -16.62 -9.19
C ILE A 143 -10.92 -15.20 -9.64
N LEU A 144 -11.87 -14.27 -9.61
CA LEU A 144 -11.62 -12.87 -9.94
C LEU A 144 -10.59 -12.24 -9.00
N LEU A 145 -10.65 -12.51 -7.70
CA LEU A 145 -9.64 -12.07 -6.73
C LEU A 145 -8.25 -12.58 -7.11
N ILE A 146 -8.12 -13.88 -7.36
CA ILE A 146 -6.85 -14.53 -7.71
C ILE A 146 -6.27 -13.92 -9.00
N ILE A 147 -7.07 -13.84 -10.06
CA ILE A 147 -6.65 -13.29 -11.35
C ILE A 147 -6.26 -11.81 -11.22
N SER A 148 -7.03 -11.03 -10.48
CA SER A 148 -6.77 -9.59 -10.29
C SER A 148 -5.45 -9.36 -9.53
N ILE A 149 -5.18 -10.16 -8.50
CA ILE A 149 -3.91 -10.11 -7.75
C ILE A 149 -2.74 -10.50 -8.66
N ILE A 150 -2.87 -11.59 -9.43
CA ILE A 150 -1.84 -12.02 -10.38
C ILE A 150 -1.57 -10.92 -11.42
N ALA A 151 -2.62 -10.27 -11.95
CA ALA A 151 -2.48 -9.18 -12.89
C ALA A 151 -1.77 -7.96 -12.28
N ALA A 152 -2.11 -7.58 -11.04
CA ALA A 152 -1.45 -6.49 -10.32
C ALA A 152 0.02 -6.81 -9.99
N ALA A 153 0.32 -8.06 -9.62
CA ALA A 153 1.67 -8.54 -9.38
C ALA A 153 2.49 -8.57 -10.68
N GLY A 154 1.90 -9.06 -11.78
CA GLY A 154 2.52 -9.04 -13.11
C GLY A 154 2.80 -7.62 -13.60
N TYR A 155 1.86 -6.69 -13.41
CA TYR A 155 2.09 -5.26 -13.67
C TYR A 155 3.27 -4.72 -12.86
N THR A 156 3.32 -5.02 -11.57
CA THR A 156 4.40 -4.59 -10.67
C THR A 156 5.74 -5.16 -11.11
N TYR A 157 5.79 -6.45 -11.43
CA TYR A 157 6.97 -7.12 -11.96
C TYR A 157 7.47 -6.46 -13.25
N LEU A 158 6.57 -6.14 -14.19
CA LEU A 158 6.93 -5.45 -15.44
C LEU A 158 7.51 -4.05 -15.20
N GLN A 159 7.04 -3.33 -14.18
CA GLN A 159 7.56 -2.01 -13.86
C GLN A 159 8.93 -2.09 -13.17
N ILE A 160 9.09 -3.03 -12.23
CA ILE A 160 10.36 -3.26 -11.53
C ILE A 160 11.41 -3.83 -12.49
N SER A 161 11.05 -4.70 -13.44
CA SER A 161 12.01 -5.25 -14.41
C SER A 161 12.55 -4.19 -15.37
N ARG A 162 11.82 -3.10 -15.58
CA ARG A 162 12.25 -1.93 -16.37
C ARG A 162 13.08 -0.93 -15.57
N TRP A 163 13.07 -1.05 -14.24
CA TRP A 163 13.74 -0.10 -13.35
C TRP A 163 15.25 0.02 -13.60
N PRO A 164 16.04 -1.05 -13.82
CA PRO A 164 17.47 -0.92 -14.11
C PRO A 164 17.74 -0.02 -15.33
N ASN A 165 17.04 -0.25 -16.44
CA ASN A 165 17.19 0.56 -17.65
C ASN A 165 16.75 2.03 -17.43
N GLN A 166 15.72 2.27 -16.62
CA GLN A 166 15.30 3.62 -16.26
C GLN A 166 16.34 4.32 -15.39
N LEU A 167 16.91 3.61 -14.43
CA LEU A 167 17.93 4.12 -13.53
C LEU A 167 19.22 4.45 -14.28
N GLU A 168 19.64 3.60 -15.22
CA GLU A 168 20.80 3.85 -16.09
C GLU A 168 20.60 5.07 -17.00
N ALA A 169 19.36 5.33 -17.45
CA ALA A 169 19.04 6.49 -18.25
C ALA A 169 19.00 7.81 -17.47
N MET A 170 18.97 7.75 -16.12
CA MET A 170 18.95 8.95 -15.27
C MET A 170 20.39 9.43 -14.99
N PRO A 171 20.70 10.72 -15.23
CA PRO A 171 22.03 11.25 -14.96
C PRO A 171 22.39 11.15 -13.47
N THR A 172 23.68 11.05 -13.19
CA THR A 172 24.22 11.09 -11.82
C THR A 172 25.05 12.35 -11.68
N ASP A 173 24.58 13.29 -10.85
CA ASP A 173 25.28 14.55 -10.59
C ASP A 173 26.48 14.37 -9.62
N ASP A 174 27.31 15.42 -9.51
CA ASP A 174 28.47 15.39 -8.62
C ASP A 174 28.09 15.28 -7.14
N GLU A 175 26.92 15.80 -6.78
CA GLU A 175 26.37 15.76 -5.43
C GLU A 175 25.99 14.31 -5.06
N GLU A 176 25.34 13.58 -5.96
CA GLU A 176 25.03 12.15 -5.82
C GLU A 176 26.31 11.33 -5.73
N ARG A 177 27.30 11.59 -6.59
CA ARG A 177 28.61 10.93 -6.51
C ARG A 177 29.29 11.18 -5.16
N ALA A 178 29.24 12.41 -4.64
CA ALA A 178 29.79 12.76 -3.34
C ALA A 178 29.05 12.03 -2.20
N ARG A 179 27.72 11.94 -2.28
CA ARG A 179 26.90 11.15 -1.34
C ARG A 179 27.27 9.67 -1.38
N GLN A 180 27.33 9.07 -2.57
CA GLN A 180 27.67 7.65 -2.74
C GLN A 180 29.04 7.32 -2.13
N LYS A 181 30.03 8.21 -2.30
CA LYS A 181 31.35 8.08 -1.65
C LYS A 181 31.27 8.18 -0.13
N LEU A 182 30.47 9.09 0.41
CA LEU A 182 30.33 9.32 1.86
C LEU A 182 29.63 8.16 2.56
N PHE A 183 28.51 7.70 2.02
CA PHE A 183 27.71 6.66 2.67
C PHE A 183 28.38 5.28 2.56
N GLY A 184 29.22 5.05 1.54
CA GLY A 184 29.98 3.81 1.34
C GLY A 184 29.10 2.55 1.38
N PHE A 185 29.69 1.35 1.38
CA PHE A 185 28.99 0.05 1.36
C PHE A 185 28.03 -0.23 2.54
N GLY A 186 27.82 0.71 3.47
CA GLY A 186 27.11 0.51 4.74
C GLY A 186 25.67 1.05 4.82
N GLY A 187 25.15 1.75 3.80
CA GLY A 187 23.77 2.23 3.79
C GLY A 187 22.86 1.33 2.97
N GLY A 188 21.92 0.60 3.59
CA GLY A 188 20.98 -0.20 2.80
C GLY A 188 20.19 -1.28 3.53
N MET A 189 19.45 -0.93 4.59
CA MET A 189 18.42 -1.80 5.16
C MET A 189 17.06 -1.09 5.29
N GLY A 190 16.73 -0.19 4.36
CA GLY A 190 15.46 0.53 4.32
C GLY A 190 15.40 1.75 5.23
N PHE A 191 16.27 1.82 6.25
CA PHE A 191 16.38 2.97 7.15
C PHE A 191 17.86 3.28 7.45
N TYR A 192 18.15 4.57 7.63
CA TYR A 192 19.42 5.05 8.16
C TYR A 192 19.18 6.25 9.08
N ASN A 193 20.18 6.64 9.86
CA ASN A 193 20.05 7.77 10.79
C ASN A 193 21.25 8.70 10.62
N LYS A 194 21.06 9.79 9.86
CA LYS A 194 22.06 10.86 9.69
C LYS A 194 21.38 12.23 9.82
N PRO A 195 21.45 12.86 11.00
CA PRO A 195 20.88 14.19 11.22
C PRO A 195 21.46 15.27 10.31
N ASN A 196 22.71 15.12 9.87
CA ASN A 196 23.40 16.07 9.00
C ASN A 196 23.14 15.81 7.50
N ASP A 197 22.32 14.80 7.14
CA ASP A 197 21.89 14.60 5.76
C ASP A 197 20.61 15.41 5.49
N PRO A 198 20.62 16.37 4.55
CA PRO A 198 19.43 17.15 4.23
C PRO A 198 18.32 16.37 3.52
N MET A 199 18.57 15.16 3.02
CA MET A 199 17.56 14.33 2.36
C MET A 199 16.77 13.44 3.36
N ALA A 200 15.46 13.30 3.13
CA ALA A 200 14.61 12.36 3.87
C ALA A 200 14.70 10.92 3.36
N ALA A 201 14.97 10.75 2.08
CA ALA A 201 14.93 9.47 1.41
C ALA A 201 15.91 9.48 0.24
N TRP A 202 16.52 8.34 -0.04
CA TRP A 202 17.32 8.17 -1.25
C TRP A 202 17.34 6.72 -1.72
N VAL A 203 17.64 6.48 -2.98
CA VAL A 203 17.95 5.13 -3.49
C VAL A 203 19.41 4.82 -3.18
N SER A 204 19.63 3.75 -2.42
CA SER A 204 20.99 3.34 -2.09
C SER A 204 21.73 2.87 -3.35
N PRO A 205 23.01 3.25 -3.54
CA PRO A 205 23.82 2.73 -4.64
C PRO A 205 24.07 1.22 -4.53
N PHE A 206 23.93 0.61 -3.34
CA PHE A 206 24.11 -0.84 -3.12
C PHE A 206 22.83 -1.62 -3.37
N ASN A 207 21.69 -1.01 -3.06
CA ASN A 207 20.40 -1.62 -3.29
C ASN A 207 19.51 -0.67 -4.07
N GLN A 208 19.79 -0.61 -5.37
CA GLN A 208 19.06 0.22 -6.31
C GLN A 208 17.58 -0.12 -6.40
N SER A 209 17.15 -1.28 -5.88
CA SER A 209 15.74 -1.69 -5.82
C SER A 209 15.00 -1.22 -4.57
N LYS A 210 15.66 -0.50 -3.65
CA LYS A 210 15.09 -0.06 -2.38
C LYS A 210 15.29 1.44 -2.16
N VAL A 211 14.32 2.02 -1.46
CA VAL A 211 14.40 3.38 -0.92
C VAL A 211 14.81 3.28 0.53
N ASP A 212 15.89 3.97 0.89
CA ASP A 212 16.34 4.13 2.26
C ASP A 212 15.76 5.43 2.83
N LEU A 213 15.16 5.34 4.02
CA LEU A 213 14.54 6.46 4.71
C LEU A 213 15.41 6.95 5.88
N ASN A 214 15.64 8.25 5.95
CA ASN A 214 16.42 8.87 7.02
C ASN A 214 15.57 9.07 8.27
N TRP A 215 15.70 8.15 9.22
CA TRP A 215 15.02 8.18 10.52
C TRP A 215 15.38 9.42 11.36
N ALA A 216 16.43 10.17 11.04
CA ALA A 216 16.75 11.40 11.77
C ALA A 216 15.63 12.45 11.67
N HIS A 217 14.90 12.48 10.54
CA HIS A 217 13.94 13.54 10.22
C HIS A 217 12.53 13.24 10.73
N ALA A 218 11.89 14.26 11.31
CA ALA A 218 10.56 14.13 11.91
C ALA A 218 9.48 13.61 10.94
N PRO A 219 9.43 14.01 9.64
CA PRO A 219 8.44 13.46 8.71
C PRO A 219 8.58 11.95 8.48
N VAL A 220 9.81 11.42 8.46
CA VAL A 220 10.07 9.99 8.32
C VAL A 220 9.60 9.22 9.56
N LYS A 221 9.88 9.74 10.76
CA LYS A 221 9.37 9.16 12.03
C LYS A 221 7.84 9.13 12.05
N ARG A 222 7.19 10.25 11.69
CA ARG A 222 5.73 10.34 11.61
C ARG A 222 5.14 9.33 10.64
N TYR A 223 5.74 9.18 9.46
CA TYR A 223 5.33 8.17 8.48
C TYR A 223 5.37 6.76 9.09
N ILE A 224 6.48 6.39 9.75
CA ILE A 224 6.65 5.05 10.28
C ILE A 224 5.72 4.79 11.46
N TYR A 225 5.56 5.74 12.38
CA TYR A 225 4.58 5.60 13.46
C TYR A 225 3.15 5.48 12.92
N THR A 226 2.81 6.22 11.86
CA THR A 226 1.51 6.08 11.19
C THR A 226 1.35 4.69 10.59
N MET A 227 2.36 4.19 9.88
CA MET A 227 2.34 2.85 9.29
C MET A 227 2.19 1.75 10.36
N VAL A 228 2.95 1.82 11.45
CA VAL A 228 2.86 0.86 12.57
C VAL A 228 1.49 0.92 13.23
N LEU A 229 0.97 2.12 13.50
CA LEU A 229 -0.38 2.29 14.04
C LEU A 229 -1.43 1.68 13.12
N LEU A 230 -1.34 1.92 11.81
CA LEU A 230 -2.26 1.35 10.83
C LEU A 230 -2.17 -0.17 10.78
N ILE A 231 -0.97 -0.75 10.83
CA ILE A 231 -0.81 -2.21 10.92
C ILE A 231 -1.55 -2.74 12.15
N VAL A 232 -1.33 -2.15 13.33
CA VAL A 232 -2.01 -2.54 14.57
C VAL A 232 -3.53 -2.39 14.45
N VAL A 233 -4.03 -1.27 13.91
CA VAL A 233 -5.47 -1.05 13.72
C VAL A 233 -6.06 -2.10 12.78
N VAL A 234 -5.42 -2.37 11.64
CA VAL A 234 -5.92 -3.36 10.67
C VAL A 234 -5.86 -4.78 11.22
N THR A 235 -4.85 -5.13 12.02
CA THR A 235 -4.69 -6.50 12.55
C THR A 235 -5.42 -6.75 13.85
N VAL A 236 -5.73 -5.72 14.64
CA VAL A 236 -6.38 -5.86 15.95
C VAL A 236 -7.84 -5.46 15.92
N ALA A 237 -8.19 -4.33 15.28
CA ALA A 237 -9.56 -3.82 15.30
C ALA A 237 -10.62 -4.83 14.82
N PRO A 238 -10.37 -5.65 13.77
CA PRO A 238 -11.34 -6.65 13.34
C PRO A 238 -11.65 -7.72 14.40
N PHE A 239 -10.78 -7.93 15.38
CA PHE A 239 -10.97 -8.92 16.45
C PHE A 239 -11.54 -8.30 17.74
N LEU A 240 -11.72 -6.98 17.79
CA LEU A 240 -12.39 -6.30 18.90
C LEU A 240 -13.90 -6.16 18.68
N THR A 241 -14.36 -6.37 17.44
CA THR A 241 -15.76 -6.21 17.03
C THR A 241 -16.56 -7.51 17.01
N PHE A 242 -15.94 -8.64 17.35
CA PHE A 242 -16.56 -9.98 17.42
C PHE A 242 -16.23 -10.68 18.74
#